data_AF-A0A2M7CBR9-F1
#
_entry.id   AF-A0A2M7CBR9-F1
#
_cell.length_a   1.000
_cell.length_b   1.000
_cell.length_c   1.000
_cell.angle_alpha   90.00
_cell.angle_beta   90.00
_cell.angle_gamma   90.00
#
_symmetry.space_group_name_H-M   'P 1'
#
loop_
_entity.id
_entity.type
_entity.pdbx_description
1 polymer ?
#
loop_
_entity_poly.entity_id
_entity_poly.type
_entity_poly.pdbx_seq_one_letter_code
_entity_poly.pdbx_strand_id
1 'polypeptide(L)'
;MTRDLKFSRHIKSIWKVIRLFYLIFGLVVWIIANCSSANQTDTNSSSPDDVVKRFCKLDSEGKRLSSRTWGSFLPLVTWAEEITAGESIKVIHIIENFNIENTLVHDSIASVFVRYNYLGVTDTVEFSKPLKQEQVIEFRLLKQNRIWKIKEPVIAPHVNWESAIEYLKPAIDERPERKKQLELIIEKIKKAQRKWRAP
;
A
#
# COMPACT_ATOMS: atom_id res chain seq x y z
N MET A 1 -39.95 -73.40 20.92
CA MET A 1 -38.99 -73.07 19.85
C MET A 1 -39.35 -71.69 19.30
N THR A 2 -38.41 -70.71 19.22
CA THR A 2 -38.55 -69.31 18.68
C THR A 2 -38.54 -68.09 19.64
N ARG A 3 -38.03 -68.17 20.89
CA ARG A 3 -37.81 -66.95 21.72
C ARG A 3 -36.35 -66.48 21.86
N ASP A 4 -35.35 -67.32 21.57
CA ASP A 4 -33.94 -66.98 21.80
C ASP A 4 -33.23 -66.22 20.66
N LEU A 5 -33.77 -66.22 19.43
CA LEU A 5 -33.05 -65.65 18.27
C LEU A 5 -33.26 -64.13 18.07
N LYS A 6 -34.18 -63.51 18.83
CA LYS A 6 -34.49 -62.07 18.71
C LYS A 6 -33.64 -61.20 19.63
N PHE A 7 -33.26 -61.70 20.81
CA PHE A 7 -32.46 -60.96 21.80
C PHE A 7 -31.00 -60.77 21.34
N SER A 8 -30.40 -61.79 20.70
CA SER A 8 -29.03 -61.75 20.17
C SER A 8 -28.83 -60.72 19.04
N ARG A 9 -29.87 -60.47 18.22
CA ARG A 9 -29.80 -59.47 17.13
C ARG A 9 -29.83 -58.03 17.64
N HIS A 10 -30.57 -57.74 18.70
CA HIS A 10 -30.60 -56.40 19.30
C HIS A 10 -29.28 -56.05 20.00
N ILE A 11 -28.67 -56.99 20.73
CA ILE A 11 -27.38 -56.77 21.40
C ILE A 11 -26.27 -56.48 20.38
N LYS A 12 -26.21 -57.25 19.28
CA LYS A 12 -25.23 -57.01 18.21
C LYS A 12 -25.42 -55.65 17.50
N SER A 13 -26.66 -55.15 17.45
CA SER A 13 -26.97 -53.82 16.90
C SER A 13 -26.50 -52.70 17.85
N ILE A 14 -26.77 -52.84 19.15
CA ILE A 14 -26.35 -51.88 20.18
C ILE A 14 -24.82 -51.77 20.24
N TRP A 15 -24.10 -52.89 20.16
CA TRP A 15 -22.63 -52.89 20.13
C TRP A 15 -22.04 -52.25 18.88
N LYS A 16 -22.74 -52.29 17.73
CA LYS A 16 -22.33 -51.57 16.50
C LYS A 16 -22.51 -50.07 16.63
N VAL A 17 -23.61 -49.62 17.23
CA VAL A 17 -23.88 -48.19 17.47
C VAL A 17 -22.88 -47.61 18.48
N ILE A 18 -22.57 -48.36 19.55
CA ILE A 18 -21.57 -47.96 20.54
C ILE A 18 -20.17 -47.88 19.89
N ARG A 19 -19.77 -48.87 19.07
CA ARG A 19 -18.50 -48.81 18.31
C ARG A 19 -18.44 -47.62 17.37
N LEU A 20 -19.53 -47.32 16.66
CA LEU A 20 -19.58 -46.18 15.74
C LEU A 20 -19.46 -44.85 16.51
N PHE A 21 -20.08 -44.75 17.68
CA PHE A 21 -19.99 -43.56 18.53
C PHE A 21 -18.56 -43.32 19.05
N TYR A 22 -17.87 -44.37 19.50
CA TYR A 22 -16.46 -44.25 19.93
C TYR A 22 -15.51 -43.93 18.77
N LEU A 23 -15.79 -44.42 17.55
CA LEU A 23 -15.02 -44.06 16.36
C LEU A 23 -15.22 -42.60 15.94
N ILE A 24 -16.45 -42.09 15.99
CA ILE A 24 -16.76 -40.68 15.69
C ILE A 24 -16.16 -39.77 16.76
N PHE A 25 -16.29 -40.13 18.04
CA PHE A 25 -15.72 -39.36 19.15
C PHE A 25 -14.20 -39.31 19.09
N GLY A 26 -13.54 -40.44 18.77
CA GLY A 26 -12.10 -40.47 18.53
C GLY A 26 -11.68 -39.59 17.36
N LEU A 27 -12.46 -39.55 16.28
CA LEU A 27 -12.19 -38.72 15.10
C LEU A 27 -12.37 -37.22 15.41
N VAL A 28 -13.37 -36.83 16.20
CA VAL A 28 -13.57 -35.44 16.65
C VAL A 28 -12.44 -35.00 17.58
N VAL A 29 -12.02 -35.83 18.54
CA VAL A 29 -10.88 -35.53 19.41
C VAL A 29 -9.58 -35.40 18.62
N TRP A 30 -9.38 -36.22 17.58
CA TRP A 30 -8.22 -36.12 16.68
C TRP A 30 -8.21 -34.83 15.84
N ILE A 31 -9.39 -34.35 15.42
CA ILE A 31 -9.52 -33.06 14.72
C ILE A 31 -9.20 -31.88 15.65
N ILE A 32 -9.66 -31.92 16.91
CA ILE A 32 -9.40 -30.84 17.89
C ILE A 32 -7.92 -30.85 18.33
N ALA A 33 -7.31 -32.03 18.52
CA ALA A 33 -5.91 -32.15 18.91
C ALA A 33 -4.93 -31.77 17.78
N ASN A 34 -5.34 -31.87 16.52
CA ASN A 34 -4.60 -31.34 15.36
C ASN A 34 -4.97 -29.88 15.01
N CYS A 35 -5.76 -29.21 15.85
CA CYS A 35 -5.84 -27.75 15.81
C CYS A 35 -4.54 -27.19 16.40
N SER A 36 -3.46 -27.38 15.65
CA SER A 36 -2.23 -26.64 15.83
C SER A 36 -2.62 -25.18 15.68
N SER A 37 -2.72 -24.48 16.80
CA SER A 37 -2.64 -23.04 16.79
C SER A 37 -1.25 -22.73 16.24
N ALA A 38 -1.19 -22.54 14.92
CA ALA A 38 -0.11 -21.82 14.29
C ALA A 38 -0.17 -20.43 14.91
N ASN A 39 0.52 -20.25 16.03
CA ASN A 39 1.00 -18.95 16.45
C ASN A 39 1.88 -18.50 15.29
N GLN A 40 1.25 -17.83 14.32
CA GLN A 40 1.95 -16.97 13.39
C GLN A 40 2.65 -15.97 14.28
N THR A 41 3.94 -16.19 14.49
CA THR A 41 4.85 -15.15 14.92
C THR A 41 4.64 -14.01 13.92
N ASP A 42 4.05 -12.91 14.40
CA ASP A 42 3.87 -11.61 13.74
C ASP A 42 5.25 -11.07 13.27
N THR A 43 5.84 -11.73 12.28
CA THR A 43 7.18 -11.45 11.73
C THR A 43 7.14 -10.38 10.64
N ASN A 44 5.96 -9.83 10.36
CA ASN A 44 5.72 -8.85 9.30
C ASN A 44 4.98 -7.59 9.80
N SER A 45 5.18 -7.14 11.05
CA SER A 45 4.78 -5.77 11.37
C SER A 45 5.80 -4.81 10.76
N SER A 46 5.53 -4.29 9.56
CA SER A 46 6.36 -3.26 8.91
C SER A 46 6.65 -2.14 9.91
N SER A 47 7.90 -1.70 10.01
CA SER A 47 8.26 -0.55 10.83
C SER A 47 7.64 0.75 10.28
N PRO A 48 7.57 1.85 11.06
CA PRO A 48 7.08 3.13 10.55
C PRO A 48 7.83 3.61 9.30
N ASP A 49 9.15 3.43 9.26
CA ASP A 49 9.99 3.79 8.12
C ASP A 49 9.71 2.90 6.90
N ASP A 50 9.47 1.59 7.08
CA ASP A 50 9.06 0.71 5.98
C ASP A 50 7.74 1.15 5.35
N VAL A 51 6.76 1.54 6.17
CA VAL A 51 5.45 2.03 5.69
C VAL A 51 5.62 3.30 4.86
N VAL A 52 6.38 4.28 5.37
CA VAL A 52 6.65 5.54 4.65
C VAL A 52 7.48 5.30 3.41
N LYS A 53 8.52 4.47 3.47
CA LYS A 53 9.34 4.12 2.30
C LYS A 53 8.50 3.50 1.19
N ARG A 54 7.59 2.59 1.55
CA ARG A 54 6.67 1.97 0.60
C ARG A 54 5.70 3.00 0.01
N PHE A 55 5.16 3.90 0.84
CA PHE A 55 4.32 5.00 0.37
C PHE A 55 5.05 5.88 -0.64
N CYS A 56 6.23 6.41 -0.28
CA CYS A 56 7.04 7.28 -1.14
C CYS A 56 7.47 6.57 -2.43
N LYS A 57 7.77 5.27 -2.37
CA LYS A 57 8.08 4.48 -3.57
C LYS A 57 6.89 4.40 -4.53
N LEU A 58 5.72 3.99 -4.04
CA LEU A 58 4.51 3.91 -4.87
C LEU A 58 4.11 5.28 -5.43
N ASP A 59 4.27 6.35 -4.64
CA ASP A 59 4.05 7.73 -5.10
C ASP A 59 5.03 8.11 -6.21
N SER A 60 6.33 7.82 -6.01
CA SER A 60 7.37 8.08 -7.01
C SER A 60 7.11 7.39 -8.35
N GLU A 61 6.53 6.19 -8.32
CA GLU A 61 6.12 5.39 -9.48
C GLU A 61 4.80 5.86 -10.12
N GLY A 62 4.24 6.99 -9.67
CA GLY A 62 3.02 7.58 -10.21
C GLY A 62 1.74 6.84 -9.83
N LYS A 63 1.76 5.93 -8.85
CA LYS A 63 0.57 5.15 -8.46
C LYS A 63 -0.55 6.00 -7.85
N ARG A 64 -0.25 7.22 -7.37
CA ARG A 64 -1.27 8.20 -6.91
C ARG A 64 -1.91 8.97 -8.07
N LEU A 65 -1.36 8.87 -9.28
CA LEU A 65 -1.87 9.59 -10.45
C LEU A 65 -3.09 8.92 -11.12
N SER A 66 -3.48 7.73 -10.66
CA SER A 66 -4.63 6.98 -11.19
C SER A 66 -5.48 6.41 -10.06
N SER A 67 -6.80 6.58 -10.16
CA SER A 67 -7.77 5.97 -9.24
C SER A 67 -7.68 4.43 -9.23
N ARG A 68 -7.25 3.82 -10.33
CA ARG A 68 -7.09 2.35 -10.46
C ARG A 68 -6.02 1.79 -9.52
N THR A 69 -5.00 2.58 -9.22
CA THR A 69 -3.85 2.17 -8.39
C THR A 69 -3.96 2.64 -6.94
N TRP A 70 -4.99 3.43 -6.60
CA TRP A 70 -5.23 3.94 -5.26
C TRP A 70 -5.34 2.85 -4.19
N GLY A 71 -5.92 1.69 -4.54
CA GLY A 71 -6.05 0.55 -3.63
C GLY A 71 -4.72 0.07 -3.00
N SER A 72 -3.58 0.37 -3.63
CA SER A 72 -2.25 0.05 -3.09
C SER A 72 -1.83 0.90 -1.88
N PHE A 73 -2.47 2.06 -1.67
CA PHE A 73 -2.19 3.00 -0.57
C PHE A 73 -3.06 2.76 0.67
N LEU A 74 -4.26 2.20 0.51
CA LEU A 74 -5.19 1.91 1.61
C LEU A 74 -4.58 1.17 2.83
N PRO A 75 -3.65 0.21 2.66
CA PRO A 75 -3.01 -0.40 3.83
C PRO A 75 -1.98 0.51 4.51
N LEU A 76 -1.48 1.55 3.84
CA LEU A 76 -0.40 2.42 4.30
C LEU A 76 -0.89 3.71 4.98
N VAL A 77 -2.12 4.13 4.70
CA VAL A 77 -2.67 5.41 5.17
C VAL A 77 -3.94 5.22 6.01
N THR A 78 -4.26 6.21 6.84
CA THR A 78 -5.53 6.23 7.60
C THR A 78 -6.67 6.91 6.85
N TRP A 79 -6.38 7.70 5.82
CA TRP A 79 -7.40 8.39 5.03
C TRP A 79 -7.91 7.49 3.88
N ALA A 80 -9.23 7.31 3.80
CA ALA A 80 -9.86 6.41 2.83
C ALA A 80 -9.80 6.97 1.39
N GLU A 81 -9.81 8.29 1.26
CA GLU A 81 -9.77 8.99 -0.01
C GLU A 81 -8.68 10.07 0.08
N GLU A 82 -7.72 9.98 -0.82
CA GLU A 82 -7.01 11.18 -1.21
C GLU A 82 -7.95 11.94 -2.13
N ILE A 83 -8.35 13.15 -1.74
CA ILE A 83 -9.33 14.01 -2.43
C ILE A 83 -9.02 14.21 -3.94
N THR A 84 -7.84 13.79 -4.41
CA THR A 84 -7.35 13.96 -5.78
C THR A 84 -7.24 12.66 -6.60
N ALA A 85 -7.67 11.49 -6.10
CA ALA A 85 -7.59 10.23 -6.84
C ALA A 85 -8.51 10.20 -8.08
N GLY A 86 -8.05 10.78 -9.19
CA GLY A 86 -8.59 10.54 -10.54
C GLY A 86 -9.01 11.78 -11.32
N GLU A 87 -9.54 12.84 -10.70
CA GLU A 87 -10.22 13.90 -11.48
C GLU A 87 -9.79 15.34 -11.14
N SER A 88 -8.88 15.56 -10.18
CA SER A 88 -8.43 16.91 -9.82
C SER A 88 -7.02 16.97 -9.24
N ILE A 89 -6.08 16.20 -9.81
CA ILE A 89 -4.66 16.42 -9.51
C ILE A 89 -4.27 17.76 -10.11
N LYS A 90 -4.33 18.82 -9.30
CA LYS A 90 -4.01 20.19 -9.72
C LYS A 90 -2.51 20.42 -9.82
N VAL A 91 -1.72 19.68 -9.04
CA VAL A 91 -0.28 19.90 -8.90
C VAL A 91 0.41 18.57 -8.70
N ILE A 92 1.51 18.36 -9.42
CA ILE A 92 2.42 17.23 -9.28
C ILE A 92 3.80 17.78 -8.98
N HIS A 93 4.42 17.29 -7.91
CA HIS A 93 5.82 17.53 -7.63
C HIS A 93 6.67 16.48 -8.35
N ILE A 94 7.67 16.94 -9.09
CA ILE A 94 8.58 16.07 -9.82
C ILE A 94 9.88 16.01 -9.01
N ILE A 95 10.23 14.81 -8.56
CA ILE A 95 11.40 14.53 -7.73
C ILE A 95 12.44 13.74 -8.52
N GLU A 96 13.71 13.92 -8.18
CA GLU A 96 14.77 13.00 -8.63
C GLU A 96 14.76 11.75 -7.75
N ASN A 97 14.71 11.93 -6.43
CA ASN A 97 14.66 10.83 -5.46
C ASN A 97 14.13 11.33 -4.11
N PHE A 98 14.01 10.39 -3.18
CA PHE A 98 13.71 10.66 -1.77
C PHE A 98 14.61 9.81 -0.86
N ASN A 99 14.80 10.24 0.38
CA ASN A 99 15.53 9.49 1.40
C ASN A 99 14.88 9.65 2.79
N ILE A 100 14.83 8.58 3.57
CA ILE A 100 14.44 8.66 4.99
C ILE A 100 15.66 9.11 5.79
N GLU A 101 15.54 10.23 6.50
CA GLU A 101 16.62 10.80 7.30
C GLU A 101 16.60 10.31 8.74
N ASN A 102 15.40 10.25 9.32
CA ASN A 102 15.23 9.98 10.73
C ASN A 102 13.84 9.40 11.00
N THR A 103 13.74 8.59 12.04
CA THR A 103 12.49 7.99 12.52
C THR A 103 12.46 8.09 14.04
N LEU A 104 11.45 8.77 14.57
CA LEU A 104 11.16 8.86 16.00
C LEU A 104 9.93 8.02 16.29
N VAL A 105 10.02 7.12 17.27
CA VAL A 105 8.90 6.23 17.65
C VAL A 105 8.63 6.38 19.14
N HIS A 106 7.37 6.60 19.48
CA HIS A 106 6.89 6.66 20.86
C HIS A 106 5.55 5.92 20.96
N ASP A 107 5.57 4.74 21.57
CA ASP A 107 4.42 3.84 21.72
C ASP A 107 3.67 3.55 20.40
N SER A 108 2.52 4.19 20.22
CA SER A 108 1.61 4.03 19.08
C SER A 108 1.69 5.19 18.09
N ILE A 109 2.67 6.08 18.24
CA ILE A 109 2.91 7.25 17.38
C ILE A 109 4.34 7.18 16.84
N ALA A 110 4.53 7.60 15.58
CA ALA A 110 5.85 7.77 15.01
C ALA A 110 5.91 8.99 14.09
N SER A 111 7.09 9.61 14.01
CA SER A 111 7.42 10.66 13.05
C SER A 111 8.58 10.20 12.18
N VAL A 112 8.37 10.12 10.87
CA VAL A 112 9.39 9.74 9.88
C VAL A 112 9.69 10.96 9.01
N PHE A 113 10.95 11.35 8.94
CA PHE A 113 11.40 12.52 8.19
C PHE A 113 11.94 12.09 6.83
N VAL A 114 11.32 12.57 5.76
CA VAL A 114 11.68 12.23 4.37
C VAL A 114 12.23 13.46 3.67
N ARG A 115 13.48 13.36 3.20
CA ARG A 115 14.07 14.31 2.25
C ARG A 115 13.54 14.03 0.86
N TYR A 116 13.03 15.04 0.19
CA TYR A 116 12.73 15.01 -1.23
C TYR A 116 13.69 15.93 -1.97
N ASN A 117 14.26 15.42 -3.07
CA ASN A 117 15.07 16.19 -4.00
C ASN A 117 14.22 16.54 -5.22
N TYR A 118 13.85 17.81 -5.37
CA TYR A 118 12.91 18.28 -6.38
C TYR A 118 13.61 18.70 -7.67
N LEU A 119 13.04 18.30 -8.79
CA LEU A 119 13.36 18.82 -10.13
C LEU A 119 12.44 19.98 -10.51
N GLY A 120 11.19 19.97 -10.03
CA GLY A 120 10.21 21.02 -10.31
C GLY A 120 8.79 20.65 -9.92
N VAL A 121 7.85 21.44 -10.41
CA VAL A 121 6.42 21.29 -10.15
C VAL A 121 5.63 21.61 -11.42
N THR A 122 4.53 20.88 -11.65
CA THR A 122 3.65 21.13 -12.79
C THR A 122 2.18 20.98 -12.41
N ASP A 123 1.33 21.79 -13.02
CA ASP A 123 -0.13 21.73 -12.96
C ASP A 123 -0.74 21.27 -14.30
N THR A 124 0.08 20.65 -15.17
CA THR A 124 -0.22 20.30 -16.57
C THR A 124 -0.38 21.50 -17.53
N VAL A 125 -0.25 22.73 -17.05
CA VAL A 125 -0.29 23.97 -17.84
C VAL A 125 1.11 24.58 -17.92
N GLU A 126 1.84 24.58 -16.81
CA GLU A 126 3.20 25.07 -16.74
C GLU A 126 4.11 24.10 -15.98
N PHE A 127 5.40 24.15 -16.30
CA PHE A 127 6.45 23.59 -15.46
C PHE A 127 7.25 24.73 -14.83
N SER A 128 7.30 24.73 -13.51
CA SER A 128 8.02 25.69 -12.69
C SER A 128 9.17 25.04 -11.94
N LYS A 129 10.23 25.83 -11.69
CA LYS A 129 11.33 25.42 -10.81
C LYS A 129 10.80 25.26 -9.38
N PRO A 130 11.38 24.35 -8.58
CA PRO A 130 10.96 24.20 -7.21
C PRO A 130 11.42 25.42 -6.39
N LEU A 131 10.65 25.77 -5.34
CA LEU A 131 11.03 26.84 -4.40
C LEU A 131 12.33 26.51 -3.66
N LYS A 132 12.49 25.24 -3.29
CA LYS A 132 13.71 24.67 -2.72
C LYS A 132 14.03 23.37 -3.45
N GLN A 133 15.31 23.17 -3.72
CA GLN A 133 15.79 21.96 -4.38
C GLN A 133 15.70 20.73 -3.47
N GLU A 134 15.76 20.94 -2.15
CA GLU A 134 15.54 19.91 -1.13
C GLU A 134 14.47 20.36 -0.13
N GLN A 135 13.60 19.44 0.28
CA GLN A 135 12.66 19.68 1.37
C GLN A 135 12.52 18.43 2.24
N VAL A 136 12.49 18.64 3.56
CA VAL A 136 12.20 17.57 4.52
C VAL A 136 10.72 17.65 4.89
N ILE A 137 10.02 16.52 4.76
CA ILE A 137 8.61 16.38 5.14
C ILE A 137 8.53 15.37 6.29
N GLU A 138 7.86 15.78 7.38
CA GLU A 138 7.54 14.90 8.50
C GLU A 138 6.26 14.13 8.17
N PHE A 139 6.34 12.81 8.07
CA PHE A 139 5.19 11.91 8.04
C PHE A 139 4.89 11.45 9.46
N ARG A 140 3.68 11.70 9.95
CA ARG A 140 3.22 11.20 11.25
C ARG A 140 2.36 9.97 11.07
N LEU A 141 2.66 8.94 11.84
CA LEU A 141 1.99 7.65 11.80
C LEU A 141 1.29 7.35 13.12
N LEU A 142 0.22 6.56 13.00
CA LEU A 142 -0.46 5.94 14.13
C LEU A 142 -0.44 4.42 13.98
N LYS A 143 -0.26 3.73 15.10
CA LYS A 143 -0.38 2.27 15.18
C LYS A 143 -1.84 1.90 15.47
N GLN A 144 -2.53 1.35 14.48
CA GLN A 144 -3.92 0.90 14.56
C GLN A 144 -3.97 -0.62 14.39
N ASN A 145 -4.56 -1.36 15.34
CA ASN A 145 -4.64 -2.82 15.29
C ASN A 145 -3.28 -3.48 15.02
N ARG A 146 -2.23 -3.00 15.69
CA ARG A 146 -0.81 -3.40 15.53
C ARG A 146 -0.16 -3.05 14.19
N ILE A 147 -0.85 -2.36 13.29
CA ILE A 147 -0.36 -1.95 11.97
C ILE A 147 -0.06 -0.44 11.98
N TRP A 148 1.13 -0.05 11.53
CA TRP A 148 1.47 1.36 11.34
C TRP A 148 0.80 1.92 10.08
N LYS A 149 0.22 3.11 10.20
CA LYS A 149 -0.40 3.83 9.08
C LYS A 149 -0.05 5.30 9.15
N ILE A 150 0.19 5.91 8.00
CA ILE A 150 0.39 7.34 7.86
C ILE A 150 -0.93 8.05 8.16
N LYS A 151 -0.90 9.00 9.09
CA LYS A 151 -2.02 9.84 9.51
C LYS A 151 -1.97 11.21 8.84
N GLU A 152 -0.78 11.75 8.69
CA GLU A 152 -0.51 13.02 8.01
C GLU A 152 0.95 13.04 7.52
N PRO A 153 1.31 13.89 6.55
CA PRO A 153 0.46 14.84 5.83
C PRO A 153 -0.24 14.21 4.63
N VAL A 154 -1.32 14.86 4.19
CA VAL A 154 -1.87 14.66 2.85
C VAL A 154 -1.20 15.68 1.93
N ILE A 155 -0.21 15.23 1.17
CA ILE A 155 0.58 16.06 0.24
C ILE A 155 0.22 15.78 -1.20
N ALA A 156 0.47 16.70 -2.12
CA ALA A 156 0.35 16.42 -3.55
C ALA A 156 1.27 15.25 -3.98
N PRO A 157 0.99 14.57 -5.11
CA PRO A 157 1.84 13.49 -5.61
C PRO A 157 3.29 13.93 -5.83
N HIS A 158 4.23 13.11 -5.33
CA HIS A 158 5.68 13.28 -5.52
C HIS A 158 6.20 12.17 -6.42
N VAL A 159 6.27 12.46 -7.71
CA VAL A 159 6.54 11.46 -8.75
C VAL A 159 7.94 11.63 -9.34
N ASN A 160 8.57 10.54 -9.76
CA ASN A 160 9.82 10.64 -10.50
C ASN A 160 9.58 11.23 -11.91
N TRP A 161 10.66 11.66 -12.58
CA TRP A 161 10.55 12.32 -13.88
C TRP A 161 10.02 11.39 -14.99
N GLU A 162 10.31 10.08 -14.93
CA GLU A 162 9.78 9.11 -15.89
C GLU A 162 8.26 8.97 -15.78
N SER A 163 7.76 8.76 -14.56
CA SER A 163 6.33 8.62 -14.25
C SER A 163 5.58 9.92 -14.52
N ALA A 164 6.19 11.09 -14.28
CA ALA A 164 5.60 12.37 -14.68
C ALA A 164 5.38 12.45 -16.21
N ILE A 165 6.38 12.05 -17.01
CA ILE A 165 6.26 12.04 -18.47
C ILE A 165 5.23 11.01 -18.93
N GLU A 166 5.20 9.82 -18.33
CA GLU A 166 4.21 8.79 -18.64
C GLU A 166 2.78 9.28 -18.37
N TYR A 167 2.57 10.04 -17.29
CA TYR A 167 1.28 10.65 -16.99
C TYR A 167 0.89 11.76 -17.97
N LEU A 168 1.83 12.60 -18.40
CA LEU A 168 1.56 13.73 -19.29
C LEU A 168 1.33 13.30 -20.74
N LYS A 169 1.90 12.17 -21.19
CA LYS A 169 1.82 11.69 -22.58
C LYS A 169 0.38 11.44 -23.05
N PRO A 170 -0.48 10.68 -22.34
CA PRO A 170 -1.87 10.48 -22.75
C PRO A 170 -2.71 11.76 -22.74
N ALA A 171 -2.30 12.77 -21.96
CA ALA A 171 -3.00 14.05 -21.87
C ALA A 171 -2.73 14.98 -23.07
N ILE A 172 -1.86 14.55 -24.01
CA ILE A 172 -1.62 15.27 -25.27
C ILE A 172 -2.93 15.31 -26.06
N ASP A 173 -3.54 16.49 -26.05
CA ASP A 173 -4.77 16.82 -26.75
C ASP A 173 -4.51 16.94 -28.26
N GLU A 174 -5.52 16.67 -29.08
CA GLU A 174 -5.48 16.88 -30.54
C GLU A 174 -5.41 18.37 -30.89
N ARG A 175 -5.77 19.27 -29.96
CA ARG A 175 -5.58 20.71 -30.10
C ARG A 175 -4.07 21.04 -30.22
N PRO A 176 -3.60 21.63 -31.34
CA PRO A 176 -2.18 21.85 -31.60
C PRO A 176 -1.46 22.64 -30.50
N GLU A 177 -2.12 23.65 -29.92
CA GLU A 177 -1.52 24.49 -28.89
C GLU A 177 -1.34 23.75 -27.56
N ARG A 178 -2.33 22.94 -27.16
CA ARG A 178 -2.22 22.11 -25.95
C ARG A 178 -1.19 21.00 -26.11
N LYS A 179 -1.08 20.42 -27.31
CA LYS A 179 -0.01 19.47 -27.66
C LYS A 179 1.38 20.10 -27.51
N LYS A 180 1.64 21.23 -28.17
CA LYS A 180 2.92 21.96 -28.07
C LYS A 180 3.25 22.32 -26.63
N GLN A 181 2.25 22.76 -25.86
CA GLN A 181 2.41 23.10 -24.44
C GLN A 181 2.88 21.89 -23.61
N LEU A 182 2.24 20.73 -23.76
CA LEU A 182 2.64 19.52 -23.04
C LEU A 182 4.00 18.98 -23.49
N GLU A 183 4.31 19.04 -24.78
CA GLU A 183 5.64 18.71 -25.31
C GLU A 183 6.72 19.62 -24.69
N LEU A 184 6.44 20.92 -24.56
CA LEU A 184 7.35 21.87 -23.91
C LEU A 184 7.54 21.55 -22.43
N ILE A 185 6.48 21.18 -21.71
CA ILE A 185 6.57 20.74 -20.30
C ILE A 185 7.45 19.49 -20.19
N ILE A 186 7.23 18.49 -21.04
CA ILE A 186 8.04 17.25 -21.07
C ILE A 186 9.52 17.58 -21.32
N GLU A 187 9.83 18.46 -22.26
CA GLU A 187 11.20 18.89 -22.54
C GLU A 187 11.83 19.66 -21.36
N LYS A 188 11.05 20.50 -20.67
CA LYS A 188 11.50 21.19 -19.44
C LYS A 188 11.83 20.18 -18.33
N ILE A 189 11.02 19.14 -18.14
CA ILE A 189 11.27 18.05 -17.17
C ILE A 189 12.59 17.34 -17.51
N LYS A 190 12.77 16.89 -18.75
CA LYS A 190 14.02 16.23 -19.20
C LYS A 190 15.23 17.14 -19.04
N LYS A 191 15.08 18.44 -19.30
CA LYS A 191 16.17 19.42 -19.11
C LYS A 191 16.53 19.59 -17.63
N ALA A 192 15.54 19.63 -16.74
CA ALA A 192 15.77 19.70 -15.30
C ALA A 192 16.54 18.46 -14.80
N GLN A 193 16.13 17.27 -15.25
CA GLN A 193 16.81 16.01 -14.92
C GLN A 193 18.26 15.96 -15.44
N ARG A 194 18.50 16.37 -16.70
CA ARG A 194 19.87 16.43 -17.25
C ARG A 194 20.75 17.40 -16.48
N LYS A 195 20.19 18.55 -16.07
CA LYS A 195 20.91 19.55 -15.26
C LYS A 195 21.26 18.99 -13.88
N TRP A 196 20.36 18.24 -13.25
CA TRP A 196 20.63 17.60 -11.95
C TRP A 196 21.80 16.61 -12.04
N ARG A 197 21.92 15.86 -13.13
CA ARG A 197 22.98 14.87 -13.35
C ARG A 197 24.30 15.46 -13.85
N ALA A 198 24.34 16.76 -14.15
CA ALA A 198 25.57 17.42 -14.56
C ALA A 198 26.51 17.55 -13.34
N PRO A 199 27.81 17.26 -13.51
CA PRO A 199 28.81 17.38 -12.43
C PRO A 199 29.03 18.83 -11.98
#